data_AF-A0A1V6ERX7-F1
#
_entry.id   AF-A0A1V6ERX7-F1
#
_cell.length_a   1.000
_cell.length_b   1.000
_cell.length_c   1.000
_cell.angle_alpha   90.00
_cell.angle_beta   90.00
_cell.angle_gamma   90.00
#
_symmetry.space_group_name_H-M   'P 1'
#
loop_
_entity.id
_entity.type
_entity.pdbx_description
1 polymer ?
#
loop_
_entity_poly.entity_id
_entity_poly.type
_entity_poly.pdbx_seq_one_letter_code
_entity_poly.pdbx_strand_id
1 'polypeptide(L)'
;MTDIIVSKITVIFPEQEAWSSLSSNYYNLKELLTEKYGEPSETVEKFDTYSEPDDDNAKMYEVGMDRCKYFTTFELENGSIQLSIENGGFSSSFVMLSYYDKINSEKIRQKAIDDL
;
A
#
# COMPACT_ATOMS: atom_id res chain seq x y z
N MET A 1 -12.07 20.73 24.51
CA MET A 1 -12.14 19.34 24.01
C MET A 1 -11.33 19.34 22.73
N THR A 2 -10.26 18.57 22.65
CA THR A 2 -9.47 18.48 21.41
C THR A 2 -10.20 17.50 20.50
N ASP A 3 -10.70 17.96 19.36
CA ASP A 3 -11.30 17.08 18.37
C ASP A 3 -10.22 16.14 17.83
N ILE A 4 -10.43 14.83 17.97
CA ILE A 4 -9.56 13.82 17.36
C ILE A 4 -9.92 13.77 15.88
N ILE A 5 -9.02 14.27 15.03
CA ILE A 5 -9.17 14.21 13.57
C ILE A 5 -8.46 12.96 13.07
N VAL A 6 -9.21 12.03 12.48
CA VAL A 6 -8.66 10.84 11.81
C VAL A 6 -8.60 11.13 10.31
N SER A 7 -7.38 11.27 9.77
CA SER A 7 -7.15 11.46 8.34
C SER A 7 -6.65 10.21 7.63
N LYS A 8 -6.13 9.23 8.36
CA LYS A 8 -5.57 8.00 7.81
C LYS A 8 -5.89 6.80 8.70
N ILE A 9 -6.29 5.71 8.08
CA ILE A 9 -6.41 4.38 8.72
C ILE A 9 -5.55 3.42 7.92
N THR A 10 -4.73 2.63 8.61
CA THR A 10 -3.88 1.61 7.98
C THR A 10 -4.13 0.26 8.63
N VAL A 11 -4.31 -0.75 7.78
CA VAL A 11 -4.36 -2.16 8.15
C VAL A 11 -3.10 -2.83 7.62
N ILE A 12 -2.36 -3.48 8.53
CA ILE A 12 -1.19 -4.29 8.21
C ILE A 12 -1.63 -5.75 8.28
N PHE A 13 -1.49 -6.46 7.17
CA PHE A 13 -1.80 -7.89 7.10
C PHE A 13 -0.62 -8.72 7.63
N PRO A 14 -0.85 -10.00 8.00
CA PRO A 14 0.22 -10.86 8.50
C PRO A 14 1.42 -10.91 7.55
N GLU A 15 2.60 -10.81 8.14
CA GLU A 15 3.87 -10.96 7.44
C GLU A 15 3.97 -12.30 6.69
N GLN A 16 4.62 -12.27 5.53
CA GLN A 16 4.87 -13.41 4.67
C GLN A 16 6.37 -13.52 4.40
N GLU A 17 6.89 -14.74 4.36
CA GLU A 17 8.30 -15.05 4.07
C GLU A 17 8.50 -15.48 2.60
N ALA A 18 7.42 -15.76 1.88
CA ALA A 18 7.43 -16.21 0.49
C ALA A 18 6.71 -15.22 -0.41
N TRP A 19 7.31 -14.89 -1.55
CA TRP A 19 6.73 -13.95 -2.51
C TRP A 19 5.37 -14.42 -3.01
N SER A 20 5.22 -15.72 -3.28
CA SER A 20 3.98 -16.33 -3.75
C SER A 20 2.80 -16.08 -2.80
N SER A 21 3.03 -16.18 -1.49
CA SER A 21 2.01 -15.91 -0.47
C SER A 21 1.73 -14.41 -0.34
N LEU A 22 2.78 -13.59 -0.37
CA LEU A 22 2.70 -12.13 -0.29
C LEU A 22 1.92 -11.52 -1.47
N SER A 23 2.32 -11.87 -2.69
CA SER A 23 1.71 -11.40 -3.93
C SER A 23 0.28 -11.91 -4.08
N SER A 24 0.00 -13.16 -3.70
CA SER A 24 -1.37 -13.67 -3.68
C SER A 24 -2.28 -12.87 -2.75
N ASN A 25 -1.79 -12.49 -1.57
CA ASN A 25 -2.54 -11.67 -0.62
C ASN A 25 -2.84 -10.29 -1.20
N TYR A 26 -1.86 -9.67 -1.86
CA TYR A 26 -2.03 -8.39 -2.56
C TYR A 26 -3.03 -8.50 -3.72
N TYR A 27 -2.89 -9.47 -4.62
CA TYR A 27 -3.77 -9.60 -5.78
C TYR A 27 -5.22 -9.93 -5.40
N ASN A 28 -5.43 -10.77 -4.38
CA ASN A 28 -6.78 -11.06 -3.87
C ASN A 28 -7.44 -9.80 -3.29
N LEU A 29 -6.71 -8.99 -2.52
CA LEU A 29 -7.24 -7.73 -1.99
C LEU A 29 -7.52 -6.72 -3.10
N LYS A 30 -6.63 -6.66 -4.11
CA LYS A 30 -6.83 -5.80 -5.28
C LYS A 30 -8.11 -6.18 -6.03
N GLU A 31 -8.33 -7.47 -6.29
CA GLU A 31 -9.56 -7.98 -6.94
C GLU A 31 -10.82 -7.57 -6.16
N LEU A 32 -10.84 -7.77 -4.85
CA LEU A 32 -11.97 -7.40 -3.99
C LEU A 32 -12.22 -5.88 -3.97
N LEU A 33 -11.16 -5.07 -3.98
CA LEU A 33 -11.27 -3.62 -4.06
C LEU A 33 -11.79 -3.18 -5.43
N THR A 34 -11.34 -3.82 -6.51
CA THR A 34 -11.82 -3.56 -7.87
C THR A 34 -13.29 -3.92 -8.02
N GLU A 35 -13.73 -5.07 -7.48
CA GLU A 35 -15.14 -5.45 -7.48
C GLU A 35 -16.01 -4.41 -6.76
N LYS A 36 -15.52 -3.87 -5.65
CA LYS A 36 -16.28 -2.95 -4.80
C LYS A 36 -16.28 -1.50 -5.27
N TYR A 37 -15.14 -1.01 -5.74
CA TYR A 37 -14.90 0.41 -6.01
C TYR A 37 -14.66 0.73 -7.49
N GLY A 38 -14.58 -0.29 -8.36
CA GLY A 38 -14.27 -0.14 -9.77
C GLY A 38 -12.76 -0.16 -10.05
N GLU A 39 -12.39 0.21 -11.28
CA GLU A 39 -10.97 0.20 -11.69
C GLU A 39 -10.12 1.16 -10.85
N PRO A 40 -8.88 0.76 -10.50
CA PRO A 40 -7.97 1.64 -9.79
C PRO A 40 -7.57 2.86 -10.64
N SER A 41 -7.33 3.98 -9.97
CA SER A 41 -6.82 5.20 -10.62
C SER A 41 -5.35 5.08 -11.00
N GLU A 42 -4.58 4.29 -10.25
CA GLU A 42 -3.17 4.02 -10.50
C GLU A 42 -2.81 2.59 -10.08
N THR A 43 -1.93 1.96 -10.84
CA THR A 43 -1.32 0.67 -10.50
C THR A 43 0.15 0.73 -10.91
N VAL A 44 1.05 0.42 -9.98
CA VAL A 44 2.47 0.18 -10.24
C VAL A 44 2.81 -1.17 -9.64
N GLU A 45 3.23 -2.10 -10.49
CA GLU A 45 3.56 -3.48 -10.12
C GLU A 45 4.83 -3.89 -10.87
N LYS A 46 5.99 -3.59 -10.29
CA LYS A 46 7.28 -3.87 -10.90
C LYS A 46 8.39 -4.04 -9.87
N PHE A 47 9.45 -4.73 -10.27
CA PHE A 47 10.72 -4.66 -9.58
C PHE A 47 11.63 -3.62 -10.23
N ASP A 48 12.34 -2.84 -9.41
CA ASP A 48 13.33 -1.85 -9.83
C ASP A 48 14.70 -2.54 -10.07
N THR A 49 14.68 -3.55 -10.92
CA THR A 49 15.83 -4.37 -11.32
C THR A 49 16.06 -4.29 -12.83
N TYR A 50 17.24 -4.69 -13.29
CA TYR A 50 17.54 -4.73 -14.73
C TYR A 50 16.70 -5.78 -15.48
N SER A 51 16.45 -6.91 -14.82
CA SER A 51 15.59 -8.00 -15.29
C SER A 51 14.63 -8.40 -14.19
N GLU A 52 13.45 -8.86 -14.56
CA GLU A 52 12.49 -9.42 -13.62
C GLU A 52 13.14 -10.60 -12.87
N PRO A 53 13.05 -10.66 -11.53
CA PRO A 53 13.51 -11.81 -10.77
C PRO A 53 12.73 -13.09 -11.14
N ASP A 54 13.46 -14.19 -11.33
CA ASP A 54 12.93 -15.40 -11.99
C ASP A 54 12.18 -16.35 -11.05
N ASP A 55 12.45 -16.31 -9.74
CA ASP A 55 11.88 -17.23 -8.76
C ASP A 55 11.37 -16.53 -7.49
N ASP A 56 10.69 -17.31 -6.62
CA ASP A 56 10.03 -16.80 -5.41
C ASP A 56 11.02 -16.18 -4.42
N ASN A 57 12.20 -16.79 -4.28
CA ASN A 57 13.24 -16.32 -3.37
C ASN A 57 13.89 -15.05 -3.89
N ALA A 58 14.19 -14.99 -5.20
CA ALA A 58 14.74 -13.81 -5.85
C ALA A 58 13.75 -12.63 -5.74
N LYS A 59 12.46 -12.88 -5.98
CA LYS A 59 11.41 -11.86 -5.81
C LYS A 59 11.35 -11.34 -4.39
N MET A 60 11.28 -12.25 -3.41
CA MET A 60 11.21 -11.88 -1.99
C MET A 60 12.46 -11.12 -1.54
N TYR A 61 13.64 -11.51 -2.03
CA TYR A 61 14.88 -10.79 -1.78
C TYR A 61 14.82 -9.34 -2.30
N GLU A 62 14.29 -9.11 -3.49
CA GLU A 62 14.12 -7.75 -4.01
C GLU A 62 13.07 -6.94 -3.24
N VAL A 63 12.04 -7.57 -2.64
CA VAL A 63 11.15 -6.90 -1.68
C VAL A 63 11.93 -6.43 -0.45
N GLY A 64 12.72 -7.32 0.15
CA GLY A 64 13.54 -6.99 1.34
C GLY A 64 14.64 -5.95 1.07
N MET A 65 15.01 -5.74 -0.19
CA MET A 65 15.96 -4.72 -0.64
C MET A 65 15.30 -3.39 -1.04
N ASP A 66 14.00 -3.21 -0.76
CA ASP A 66 13.19 -2.05 -1.15
C ASP A 66 13.19 -1.77 -2.67
N ARG A 67 13.29 -2.83 -3.47
CA ARG A 67 13.26 -2.77 -4.94
C ARG A 67 11.99 -3.34 -5.53
N CYS A 68 10.98 -3.59 -4.70
CA CYS A 68 9.64 -3.97 -5.12
C CYS A 68 8.73 -2.75 -5.07
N LYS A 69 8.24 -2.29 -6.22
CA LYS A 69 7.25 -1.21 -6.33
C LYS A 69 5.91 -1.79 -6.70
N TYR A 70 5.18 -2.21 -5.68
CA TYR A 70 3.84 -2.79 -5.80
C TYR A 70 2.87 -1.95 -4.99
N PHE A 71 2.09 -1.13 -5.68
CA PHE A 71 0.94 -0.44 -5.10
C PHE A 71 -0.17 -0.22 -6.12
N THR A 72 -1.39 -0.18 -5.60
CA THR A 72 -2.61 0.16 -6.35
C THR A 72 -3.36 1.24 -5.56
N THR A 73 -3.77 2.30 -6.26
CA THR A 73 -4.55 3.40 -5.69
C THR A 73 -5.96 3.40 -6.27
N PHE A 74 -6.95 3.58 -5.41
CA PHE A 74 -8.34 3.82 -5.78
C PHE A 74 -8.73 5.22 -5.28
N GLU A 75 -9.05 6.12 -6.20
CA GLU A 75 -9.61 7.43 -5.86
C GLU A 75 -11.12 7.31 -5.65
N LEU A 76 -11.60 7.80 -4.52
CA LEU A 76 -13.01 7.84 -4.13
C LEU A 76 -13.44 9.30 -3.97
N GLU A 77 -14.75 9.53 -3.87
CA GLU A 77 -15.28 10.90 -3.67
C GLU A 77 -14.72 11.56 -2.39
N ASN A 78 -14.65 10.79 -1.30
CA ASN A 78 -14.31 11.28 0.04
C ASN A 78 -12.89 10.93 0.50
N GLY A 79 -12.04 10.40 -0.37
CA GLY A 79 -10.72 9.93 0.03
C GLY A 79 -10.10 8.99 -0.98
N SER A 80 -9.00 8.36 -0.60
CA SER A 80 -8.34 7.35 -1.43
C SER A 80 -8.00 6.11 -0.63
N ILE A 81 -7.95 4.97 -1.33
CA ILE A 81 -7.45 3.72 -0.79
C ILE A 81 -6.14 3.41 -1.51
N GLN A 82 -5.10 3.07 -0.76
CA GLN A 82 -3.85 2.55 -1.29
C GLN A 82 -3.59 1.16 -0.73
N LEU A 83 -3.43 0.19 -1.62
CA LEU A 83 -2.97 -1.15 -1.32
C LEU A 83 -1.50 -1.26 -1.75
N SER A 84 -0.61 -1.75 -0.90
CA SER A 84 0.81 -1.89 -1.23
C SER A 84 1.44 -3.14 -0.62
N ILE A 85 2.56 -3.57 -1.20
CA ILE A 85 3.49 -4.51 -0.57
C ILE A 85 4.60 -3.68 0.07
N GLU A 86 4.86 -3.91 1.36
CA GLU A 86 5.85 -3.18 2.15
C GLU A 86 6.89 -4.14 2.73
N ASN A 87 8.13 -3.65 2.82
CA ASN A 87 9.22 -4.35 3.46
C ASN A 87 9.02 -4.40 4.99
N GLY A 88 8.97 -5.62 5.54
CA GLY A 88 8.81 -5.86 6.98
C GLY A 88 10.13 -6.00 7.74
N GLY A 89 11.27 -6.01 7.04
CA GLY A 89 12.59 -6.25 7.61
C GLY A 89 13.28 -7.47 7.01
N PHE A 90 14.24 -8.04 7.74
CA PHE A 90 15.28 -8.91 7.19
C PHE A 90 14.79 -10.20 6.50
N SER A 91 13.64 -10.74 6.89
CA SER A 91 13.16 -12.03 6.36
C SER A 91 11.68 -12.07 6.01
N SER A 92 10.97 -10.95 6.10
CA SER A 92 9.52 -10.93 5.91
C SER A 92 9.05 -9.61 5.32
N SER A 93 7.88 -9.64 4.71
CA SER A 93 7.21 -8.49 4.12
C SER A 93 5.71 -8.65 4.26
N PHE A 94 4.97 -7.56 4.16
CA PHE A 94 3.52 -7.59 4.40
C PHE A 94 2.76 -6.77 3.37
N VAL A 95 1.47 -7.07 3.26
CA VAL A 95 0.54 -6.21 2.51
C VAL A 95 0.00 -5.15 3.46
N MET A 96 -0.04 -3.92 2.99
CA MET A 96 -0.61 -2.77 3.70
C MET A 96 -1.81 -2.23 2.93
N LEU A 97 -2.90 -1.95 3.64
CA LEU A 97 -4.08 -1.26 3.09
C LEU A 97 -4.31 0.02 3.87
N SER A 98 -4.18 1.16 3.21
CA SER A 98 -4.39 2.48 3.81
C SER A 98 -5.58 3.18 3.19
N TYR A 99 -6.46 3.73 4.04
CA TYR A 99 -7.46 4.71 3.64
C TYR A 99 -7.02 6.10 4.08
N TYR A 100 -7.14 7.08 3.18
CA TYR A 100 -6.85 8.48 3.42
C TYR A 100 -8.15 9.29 3.25
N ASP A 101 -8.63 9.88 4.35
CA ASP A 101 -9.80 10.75 4.32
C ASP A 101 -9.42 12.11 3.74
N LYS A 102 -10.13 12.55 2.70
CA LYS A 102 -9.80 13.77 1.96
C LYS A 102 -9.96 15.02 2.83
N ILE A 103 -11.11 15.17 3.49
CA ILE A 103 -11.48 16.38 4.24
C ILE A 103 -10.57 16.55 5.45
N ASN A 104 -10.32 15.47 6.18
CA ASN A 104 -9.50 15.48 7.38
C ASN A 104 -8.02 15.61 7.04
N SER A 105 -7.57 15.04 5.92
CA SER A 105 -6.21 15.28 5.42
C SER A 105 -5.98 16.74 5.06
N GLU A 106 -6.94 17.40 4.41
CA GLU A 106 -6.87 18.84 4.10
C GLU A 106 -6.82 19.71 5.36
N LYS A 107 -7.64 19.40 6.38
CA LYS A 107 -7.61 20.11 7.68
C LYS A 107 -6.25 20.00 8.37
N ILE A 108 -5.67 18.80 8.42
CA ILE A 108 -4.35 18.59 9.03
C ILE A 108 -3.28 19.34 8.25
N ARG A 109 -3.33 19.30 6.92
CA ARG A 109 -2.41 20.05 6.06
C ARG A 109 -2.49 21.56 6.29
N GLN A 110 -3.70 22.12 6.37
CA GLN A 110 -3.87 23.56 6.61
C GLN A 110 -3.29 23.97 7.96
N LYS A 111 -3.57 23.21 9.01
CA LYS A 111 -3.00 23.46 10.34
C LYS A 111 -1.47 23.42 10.32
N ALA A 112 -0.87 22.45 9.63
CA ALA A 112 0.59 22.36 9.52
C ALA A 112 1.20 23.54 8.75
N ILE A 113 0.49 24.12 7.77
CA ILE A 113 0.91 25.34 7.06
C ILE A 113 0.83 26.56 7.97
N ASP A 114 -0.21 26.66 8.78
CA ASP A 114 -0.39 27.79 9.71
C ASP A 114 0.68 27.80 10.83
N ASP A 115 1.24 26.63 11.16
CA ASP A 115 2.29 26.44 12.18
C ASP A 115 3.73 26.66 11.63
N LEU A 116 3.91 26.81 10.31
CA LEU A 116 5.22 27.04 9.64
C LEU A 116 5.63 28.51 9.66
#